data_AF-A0A356B0U5-F1
#
_entry.id   AF-A0A356B0U5-F1
#
_cell.length_a   1.000
_cell.length_b   1.000
_cell.length_c   1.000
_cell.angle_alpha   90.00
_cell.angle_beta   90.00
_cell.angle_gamma   90.00
#
_symmetry.space_group_name_H-M   'P 1'
#
loop_
_entity.id
_entity.type
_entity.pdbx_description
1 polymer ?
#
loop_
_entity_poly.entity_id
_entity_poly.type
_entity_poly.pdbx_seq_one_letter_code
_entity_poly.pdbx_strand_id
1 'polypeptide(L)'
;MRRKTTVSIFICLTIIFGMLPQFSIAVKAGTLTYDPATTEYAILNSVNYKNSDFYMAYVKNTDLYNAVGKFNGLSRGSTYIRSDGVFKWSNFLVNSSNQLTNYGQIVDSGQLQAGISATMKNVLHRHGNFLYGADSLAFQWIDLVSGYKDQLLSGYSFNTSGTATKRMGDMEYIKVSFSDSMQIKTGVGRTFIDCNCGDCYISDITVAFADAQNPKISKVYTCDADGKAKDKIAANSTVYLRVVFDEPVRLSDNNQSNHSNIQANMQDNNANTFTGNLVILKDNYIMFEFTIPSDYTGNLTMTQVNISSLFGNFPLALVKDGNSINNQINTGVYNGPGYTTSTSLITDIAGNPLENRSAALTSPCYIDGEAPYVMSITKTGQMNNSDVKAALGSSDLDN
;
A
#
# COMPACT_ATOMS: atom_id res chain seq x y z
N MET A 1 23.73 -36.28 -53.12
CA MET A 1 23.36 -34.84 -53.01
C MET A 1 21.92 -34.55 -52.55
N ARG A 2 21.11 -35.52 -52.04
CA ARG A 2 19.68 -35.29 -51.72
C ARG A 2 19.30 -35.21 -50.22
N ARG A 3 20.26 -35.24 -49.29
CA ARG A 3 19.98 -35.23 -47.82
C ARG A 3 20.24 -33.89 -47.11
N LYS A 4 20.94 -32.94 -47.73
CA LYS A 4 21.26 -31.64 -47.10
C LYS A 4 20.16 -30.58 -47.34
N THR A 5 19.41 -30.68 -48.44
CA THR A 5 18.36 -29.71 -48.79
C THR A 5 17.09 -29.89 -47.95
N THR A 6 16.75 -31.12 -47.55
CA THR A 6 15.53 -31.42 -46.79
C THR A 6 15.63 -31.01 -45.31
N VAL A 7 16.83 -31.05 -44.73
CA VAL A 7 17.08 -30.64 -43.34
C VAL A 7 17.11 -29.12 -43.20
N SER A 8 17.65 -28.40 -44.20
CA SER A 8 17.62 -26.92 -44.21
C SER A 8 16.22 -26.34 -44.40
N ILE A 9 15.32 -27.03 -45.13
CA ILE A 9 13.93 -26.60 -45.28
C ILE A 9 13.15 -26.80 -43.96
N PHE A 10 13.40 -27.88 -43.22
CA PHE A 10 12.74 -28.11 -41.92
C PHE A 10 13.18 -27.13 -40.83
N ILE A 11 14.47 -26.75 -40.78
CA ILE A 11 15.00 -25.78 -39.82
C ILE A 11 14.50 -24.36 -40.12
N CYS A 12 14.43 -23.97 -41.41
CA CYS A 12 13.82 -22.69 -41.79
C CYS A 12 12.31 -22.65 -41.50
N LEU A 13 11.57 -23.75 -41.67
CA LEU A 13 10.15 -23.80 -41.31
C LEU A 13 9.92 -23.68 -39.80
N THR A 14 10.77 -24.27 -38.94
CA THR A 14 10.63 -24.12 -37.48
C THR A 14 10.95 -22.70 -36.98
N ILE A 15 11.84 -21.97 -37.66
CA ILE A 15 12.11 -20.55 -37.35
C ILE A 15 10.94 -19.66 -37.78
N ILE A 16 10.26 -20.01 -38.88
CA ILE A 16 9.08 -19.25 -39.37
C ILE A 16 7.83 -19.56 -38.52
N PHE A 17 7.66 -20.78 -38.00
CA PHE A 17 6.57 -21.10 -37.06
C PHE A 17 6.79 -20.56 -35.63
N GLY A 18 8.04 -20.29 -35.24
CA GLY A 18 8.36 -19.56 -34.00
C GLY A 18 8.13 -18.04 -34.09
N MET A 19 7.78 -17.53 -35.28
CA MET A 19 7.44 -16.12 -35.55
C MET A 19 5.97 -15.94 -35.95
N LEU A 20 5.09 -16.88 -35.56
CA LEU A 20 3.66 -16.61 -35.57
C LEU A 20 3.40 -15.39 -34.68
N PRO A 21 2.55 -14.44 -35.10
CA PRO A 21 2.28 -13.24 -34.32
C PRO A 21 1.77 -13.66 -32.93
N GLN A 22 2.52 -13.29 -31.90
CA GLN A 22 1.99 -13.20 -30.55
C GLN A 22 0.87 -12.16 -30.63
N PHE A 23 -0.38 -12.61 -30.65
CA PHE A 23 -1.51 -11.71 -30.73
C PHE A 23 -1.58 -10.93 -29.42
N SER A 24 -1.27 -9.63 -29.48
CA SER A 24 -1.58 -8.66 -28.45
C SER A 24 -2.78 -7.87 -28.93
N ILE A 25 -3.85 -7.90 -28.14
CA ILE A 25 -5.11 -7.22 -28.46
C ILE A 25 -5.11 -5.93 -27.65
N ALA A 26 -5.00 -4.80 -28.34
CA ALA A 26 -5.07 -3.48 -27.72
C ALA A 26 -6.54 -3.10 -27.45
N VAL A 27 -6.84 -2.73 -26.20
CA VAL A 27 -8.17 -2.31 -25.75
C VAL A 27 -8.22 -0.81 -25.52
N LYS A 28 -9.38 -0.19 -25.80
CA LYS A 28 -9.67 1.24 -25.65
C LYS A 28 -9.48 1.71 -24.19
N ALA A 29 -8.85 2.88 -24.00
CA ALA A 29 -8.61 3.47 -22.68
C ALA A 29 -9.92 3.81 -21.95
N GLY A 30 -10.05 3.36 -20.69
CA GLY A 30 -11.17 3.68 -19.80
C GLY A 30 -10.86 4.85 -18.86
N THR A 31 -11.87 5.35 -18.14
CA THR A 31 -11.69 6.34 -17.06
C THR A 31 -11.18 5.63 -15.80
N LEU A 32 -10.02 6.05 -15.28
CA LEU A 32 -9.46 5.54 -14.03
C LEU A 32 -10.28 6.06 -12.84
N THR A 33 -10.81 5.16 -12.02
CA THR A 33 -11.32 5.48 -10.69
C THR A 33 -10.15 5.54 -9.71
N TYR A 34 -9.87 6.72 -9.17
CA TYR A 34 -8.74 6.97 -8.26
C TYR A 34 -9.24 7.46 -6.90
N ASP A 35 -9.11 6.61 -5.88
CA ASP A 35 -9.55 6.86 -4.50
C ASP A 35 -8.53 6.28 -3.51
N PRO A 36 -7.28 6.82 -3.46
CA PRO A 36 -6.25 6.31 -2.56
C PRO A 36 -6.54 6.70 -1.10
N ALA A 37 -6.03 5.90 -0.17
CA ALA A 37 -6.00 6.29 1.24
C ALA A 37 -5.10 7.52 1.46
N THR A 38 -5.44 8.35 2.45
CA THR A 38 -4.75 9.63 2.72
C THR A 38 -4.48 9.82 4.21
N THR A 39 -3.38 10.50 4.55
CA THR A 39 -3.02 10.78 5.94
C THR A 39 -2.93 12.28 6.18
N GLU A 40 -3.20 12.69 7.42
CA GLU A 40 -3.28 14.10 7.83
C GLU A 40 -1.91 14.80 7.89
N TYR A 41 -0.87 13.99 8.07
CA TYR A 41 0.52 14.38 7.99
C TYR A 41 1.24 13.50 6.97
N ALA A 42 2.27 14.07 6.37
CA ALA A 42 3.17 13.30 5.53
C ALA A 42 3.92 12.25 6.37
N ILE A 43 4.19 11.11 5.76
CA ILE A 43 4.96 10.02 6.35
C ILE A 43 6.34 10.03 5.68
N LEU A 44 7.39 9.94 6.49
CA LEU A 44 8.75 9.85 5.99
C LEU A 44 8.95 8.51 5.30
N ASN A 45 9.52 8.50 4.11
CA ASN A 45 9.82 7.28 3.37
C ASN A 45 11.21 6.73 3.69
N SER A 46 11.55 5.60 3.09
CA SER A 46 12.84 4.90 3.27
C SER A 46 14.07 5.76 2.95
N VAL A 47 13.93 6.86 2.20
CA VAL A 47 15.03 7.75 1.84
C VAL A 47 15.15 8.94 2.80
N ASN A 48 14.04 9.60 3.12
CA ASN A 48 14.07 10.84 3.88
C ASN A 48 14.01 10.65 5.41
N TYR A 49 13.61 9.48 5.92
CA TYR A 49 13.45 9.26 7.37
C TYR A 49 14.76 9.38 8.18
N LYS A 50 15.91 9.14 7.55
CA LYS A 50 17.25 9.25 8.15
C LYS A 50 18.03 10.50 7.72
N ASN A 51 17.42 11.38 6.94
CA ASN A 51 18.08 12.60 6.47
C ASN A 51 17.95 13.70 7.54
N SER A 52 19.06 14.03 8.21
CA SER A 52 19.10 15.04 9.28
C SER A 52 18.68 16.42 8.81
N ASP A 53 19.11 16.83 7.62
CA ASP A 53 18.85 18.16 7.09
C ASP A 53 17.38 18.29 6.71
N PHE A 54 16.82 17.23 6.10
CA PHE A 54 15.39 17.15 5.79
C PHE A 54 14.55 17.17 7.07
N TYR A 55 14.97 16.40 8.08
CA TYR A 55 14.32 16.37 9.39
C TYR A 55 14.26 17.76 10.02
N MET A 56 15.39 18.47 10.06
CA MET A 56 15.45 19.81 10.62
C MET A 56 14.61 20.80 9.81
N ALA A 57 14.61 20.71 8.48
CA ALA A 57 13.88 21.63 7.62
C ALA A 57 12.34 21.43 7.68
N TYR A 58 11.86 20.18 7.66
CA TYR A 58 10.44 19.89 7.42
C TYR A 58 9.75 19.04 8.48
N VAL A 59 10.50 18.36 9.34
CA VAL A 59 9.92 17.57 10.44
C VAL A 59 9.86 18.40 11.71
N LYS A 60 10.97 19.05 12.08
CA LYS A 60 11.01 19.89 13.29
C LYS A 60 10.31 21.23 13.09
N ASN A 61 10.59 21.89 11.97
CA ASN A 61 10.31 23.32 11.78
C ASN A 61 8.98 23.63 11.07
N THR A 62 8.26 22.64 10.57
CA THR A 62 6.95 22.82 9.91
C THR A 62 5.92 21.84 10.47
N ASP A 63 4.68 21.93 9.99
CA ASP A 63 3.57 21.03 10.29
C ASP A 63 3.35 19.99 9.18
N LEU A 64 4.29 19.87 8.23
CA LEU A 64 4.18 18.92 7.12
C LEU A 64 4.22 17.47 7.63
N TYR A 65 5.21 17.18 8.47
CA TYR A 65 5.43 15.86 9.08
C TYR A 65 5.17 15.85 10.59
N ASN A 66 5.12 17.02 11.24
CA ASN A 66 4.97 17.12 12.68
C ASN A 66 3.50 16.99 13.15
N ALA A 67 3.14 15.82 13.63
CA ALA A 67 1.80 15.49 14.10
C ALA A 67 1.49 15.96 15.53
N VAL A 68 2.37 16.73 16.19
CA VAL A 68 2.18 17.15 17.60
C VAL A 68 0.84 17.87 17.83
N GLY A 69 0.33 18.58 16.83
CA GLY A 69 -0.94 19.31 16.91
C GLY A 69 -2.19 18.43 17.05
N LYS A 70 -2.08 17.11 16.83
CA LYS A 70 -3.19 16.16 17.04
C LYS A 70 -3.37 15.73 18.49
N PHE A 71 -2.39 16.03 19.34
CA PHE A 71 -2.45 15.71 20.75
C PHE A 71 -3.06 16.89 21.50
N ASN A 72 -4.30 16.72 21.97
CA ASN A 72 -5.08 17.79 22.62
C ASN A 72 -4.29 18.48 23.74
N GLY A 73 -4.01 19.78 23.60
CA GLY A 73 -3.24 20.56 24.57
C GLY A 73 -1.77 20.77 24.21
N LEU A 74 -1.29 20.15 23.12
CA LEU A 74 0.04 20.37 22.58
C LEU A 74 0.00 21.17 21.26
N SER A 75 1.08 21.90 21.01
CA SER A 75 1.26 22.78 19.86
C SER A 75 2.73 22.88 19.49
N ARG A 76 3.00 23.01 18.19
CA ARG A 76 4.35 23.12 17.65
C ARG A 76 5.06 24.37 18.19
N GLY A 77 6.35 24.25 18.50
CA GLY A 77 7.20 25.36 18.98
C GLY A 77 6.84 25.90 20.35
N SER A 78 5.95 25.22 21.09
CA SER A 78 5.53 25.65 22.42
C SER A 78 6.48 25.12 23.51
N THR A 79 6.47 25.79 24.66
CA THR A 79 7.23 25.40 25.85
C THR A 79 6.27 25.13 27.00
N TYR A 80 6.44 23.99 27.65
CA TYR A 80 5.61 23.52 28.74
C TYR A 80 6.45 23.41 30.00
N ILE A 81 6.34 24.41 30.87
CA ILE A 81 7.04 24.45 32.15
C ILE A 81 6.36 23.44 33.09
N ARG A 82 7.14 22.51 33.64
CA ARG A 82 6.65 21.52 34.62
C ARG A 82 5.40 20.76 34.16
N SER A 83 5.33 20.46 32.86
CA SER A 83 4.25 19.66 32.25
C SER A 83 4.10 18.29 32.94
N ASP A 84 2.89 18.00 33.42
CA ASP A 84 2.51 16.71 33.96
C ASP A 84 1.10 16.39 33.47
N GLY A 85 0.95 15.33 32.67
CA GLY A 85 -0.33 15.00 32.07
C GLY A 85 -0.28 14.03 30.91
N VAL A 86 -1.46 13.77 30.36
CA VAL A 86 -1.68 12.87 29.23
C VAL A 86 -2.39 13.62 28.12
N PHE A 87 -1.74 13.73 26.97
CA PHE A 87 -2.25 14.35 25.76
C PHE A 87 -2.60 13.24 24.77
N LYS A 88 -3.82 13.21 24.25
CA LYS A 88 -4.33 12.07 23.46
C LYS A 88 -4.68 12.48 22.04
N TRP A 89 -4.38 11.58 21.11
CA TRP A 89 -4.96 11.52 19.77
C TRP A 89 -5.94 10.33 19.73
N SER A 90 -7.22 10.61 19.95
CA SER A 90 -8.23 9.57 20.22
C SER A 90 -8.58 8.67 19.03
N ASN A 91 -8.54 9.19 17.81
CA ASN A 91 -8.94 8.46 16.60
C ASN A 91 -7.72 8.15 15.72
N PHE A 92 -6.63 7.68 16.34
CA PHE A 92 -5.41 7.40 15.59
C PHE A 92 -5.52 6.12 14.76
N LEU A 93 -5.81 4.95 15.36
CA LEU A 93 -5.96 3.69 14.61
C LEU A 93 -7.40 3.40 14.21
N VAL A 94 -8.36 3.75 15.07
CA VAL A 94 -9.76 3.39 14.91
C VAL A 94 -10.61 4.65 15.04
N ASN A 95 -11.59 4.81 14.16
CA ASN A 95 -12.52 5.92 14.21
C ASN A 95 -13.66 5.66 15.22
N SER A 96 -14.54 6.64 15.42
CA SER A 96 -15.69 6.52 16.34
C SER A 96 -16.68 5.41 15.99
N SER A 97 -16.62 4.87 14.77
CA SER A 97 -17.47 3.78 14.26
C SER A 97 -16.77 2.41 14.36
N ASN A 98 -15.66 2.31 15.09
CA ASN A 98 -14.86 1.10 15.24
C ASN A 98 -14.27 0.55 13.93
N GLN A 99 -13.97 1.43 12.97
CA GLN A 99 -13.31 1.08 11.70
C GLN A 99 -11.88 1.59 11.70
N LEU A 100 -10.97 0.84 11.07
CA LEU A 100 -9.59 1.27 10.89
C LEU A 100 -9.53 2.60 10.13
N THR A 101 -8.77 3.55 10.66
CA THR A 101 -8.38 4.77 9.95
C THR A 101 -7.28 4.44 8.93
N ASN A 102 -6.89 5.42 8.13
CA ASN A 102 -5.78 5.25 7.19
C ASN A 102 -4.45 4.96 7.92
N TYR A 103 -4.19 5.57 9.09
CA TYR A 103 -3.06 5.17 9.94
C TYR A 103 -3.23 3.75 10.50
N GLY A 104 -4.45 3.38 10.89
CA GLY A 104 -4.82 2.04 11.30
C GLY A 104 -4.45 0.97 10.28
N GLN A 105 -4.74 1.23 9.00
CA GLN A 105 -4.43 0.31 7.89
C GLN A 105 -2.91 0.12 7.69
N ILE A 106 -2.10 1.19 7.82
CA ILE A 106 -0.63 1.11 7.69
C ILE A 106 0.01 0.45 8.93
N VAL A 107 -0.61 0.60 10.11
CA VAL A 107 -0.17 -0.15 11.31
C VAL A 107 -0.49 -1.63 11.17
N ASP A 108 -1.66 -1.99 10.62
CA ASP A 108 -2.06 -3.38 10.37
C ASP A 108 -1.16 -4.09 9.36
N SER A 109 -0.65 -3.36 8.35
CA SER A 109 0.40 -3.86 7.44
C SER A 109 1.75 -4.09 8.15
N GLY A 110 1.92 -3.52 9.35
CA GLY A 110 3.10 -3.68 10.18
C GLY A 110 4.31 -2.85 9.71
N GLN A 111 4.09 -1.78 8.95
CA GLN A 111 5.19 -0.99 8.39
C GLN A 111 5.37 0.37 9.09
N LEU A 112 4.30 0.95 9.65
CA LEU A 112 4.35 2.26 10.29
C LEU A 112 5.26 2.29 11.53
N GLN A 113 6.14 3.29 11.57
CA GLN A 113 6.98 3.64 12.72
C GLN A 113 6.62 5.04 13.20
N ALA A 114 6.74 5.27 14.51
CA ALA A 114 6.53 6.56 15.13
C ALA A 114 7.73 6.95 15.99
N GLY A 115 8.05 8.24 16.01
CA GLY A 115 9.08 8.82 16.85
C GLY A 115 8.55 10.06 17.57
N ILE A 116 9.01 10.26 18.80
CA ILE A 116 8.85 11.52 19.53
C ILE A 116 10.21 12.14 19.78
N SER A 117 10.28 13.45 19.73
CA SER A 117 11.47 14.18 20.15
C SER A 117 11.09 15.49 20.83
N ALA A 118 11.95 15.96 21.72
CA ALA A 118 11.72 17.17 22.47
C ALA A 118 13.03 17.79 22.96
N THR A 119 13.01 19.11 23.13
CA THR A 119 14.04 19.84 23.86
C THR A 119 13.62 19.85 25.33
N MET A 120 14.47 19.36 26.23
CA MET A 120 14.16 19.30 27.65
C MET A 120 15.22 20.06 28.45
N LYS A 121 14.77 20.76 29.50
CA LYS A 121 15.66 21.49 30.43
C LYS A 121 15.51 20.97 31.85
N ASN A 122 16.65 20.67 32.45
CA ASN A 122 16.79 20.42 33.87
C ASN A 122 17.21 21.68 34.61
N VAL A 123 16.82 21.77 35.88
CA VAL A 123 17.22 22.87 36.76
C VAL A 123 17.69 22.32 38.10
N LEU A 124 19.01 22.38 38.31
CA LEU A 124 19.61 22.19 39.62
C LEU A 124 19.42 23.48 40.42
N HIS A 125 18.87 23.37 41.62
CA HIS A 125 18.62 24.50 42.50
C HIS A 125 18.82 24.09 43.95
N ARG A 126 19.19 25.05 44.80
CA ARG A 126 19.52 24.81 46.21
C ARG A 126 18.40 25.28 47.14
N HIS A 127 18.06 24.45 48.11
CA HIS A 127 17.15 24.78 49.22
C HIS A 127 17.95 25.01 50.48
N GLY A 128 17.61 26.02 51.27
CA GLY A 128 18.32 26.37 52.49
C GLY A 128 19.42 27.44 52.29
N ASN A 129 20.14 27.74 53.36
CA ASN A 129 21.20 28.76 53.34
C ASN A 129 22.55 28.15 52.90
N PHE A 130 23.57 29.00 52.74
CA PHE A 130 24.89 28.59 52.26
C PHE A 130 25.53 27.46 53.08
N LEU A 131 25.25 27.41 54.40
CA LEU A 131 25.85 26.46 55.35
C LEU A 131 25.07 25.15 55.49
N TYR A 132 23.75 25.15 55.28
CA TYR A 132 22.87 23.99 55.52
C TYR A 132 21.97 23.64 54.33
N GLY A 133 22.28 24.15 53.14
CA GLY A 133 21.44 23.93 51.97
C GLY A 133 21.71 22.62 51.24
N ALA A 134 20.66 22.02 50.68
CA ALA A 134 20.70 20.82 49.85
C ALA A 134 20.30 21.13 48.41
N ASP A 135 20.99 20.49 47.45
CA ASP A 135 20.68 20.63 46.03
C ASP A 135 19.57 19.66 45.62
N SER A 136 18.62 20.15 44.83
CA SER A 136 17.55 19.37 44.23
C SER A 136 17.55 19.59 42.72
N LEU A 137 17.43 18.51 41.95
CA LEU A 137 17.29 18.57 40.52
C LEU A 137 15.82 18.46 40.14
N ALA A 138 15.27 19.46 39.48
CA ALA A 138 13.99 19.36 38.78
C ALA A 138 14.25 18.96 37.32
N PHE A 139 13.64 17.87 36.87
CA PHE A 139 13.74 17.39 35.49
C PHE A 139 12.37 16.92 34.98
N GLN A 140 12.26 16.74 33.67
CA GLN A 140 11.06 16.19 33.05
C GLN A 140 11.36 14.97 32.21
N TRP A 141 10.32 14.18 32.01
CA TRP A 141 10.31 13.07 31.09
C TRP A 141 9.12 13.19 30.14
N ILE A 142 9.26 12.59 28.96
CA ILE A 142 8.23 12.54 27.93
C ILE A 142 8.22 11.15 27.31
N ASP A 143 7.03 10.55 27.22
CA ASP A 143 6.80 9.25 26.61
C ASP A 143 5.73 9.36 25.53
N LEU A 144 5.98 8.75 24.38
CA LEU A 144 4.99 8.38 23.40
C LEU A 144 4.55 6.95 23.68
N VAL A 145 3.26 6.77 23.93
CA VAL A 145 2.69 5.48 24.28
C VAL A 145 1.51 5.13 23.39
N SER A 146 1.36 3.83 23.17
CA SER A 146 0.18 3.22 22.57
C SER A 146 -0.93 3.15 23.65
N GLY A 147 -2.13 3.65 23.37
CA GLY A 147 -3.15 3.92 24.38
C GLY A 147 -3.87 2.69 24.94
N TYR A 148 -3.90 1.57 24.21
CA TYR A 148 -4.38 0.29 24.74
C TYR A 148 -3.18 -0.46 25.33
N LYS A 149 -3.12 -0.56 26.68
CA LYS A 149 -2.02 -1.13 27.51
C LYS A 149 -0.84 -0.21 27.85
N ASP A 150 -0.87 1.07 27.48
CA ASP A 150 0.21 2.01 27.80
C ASP A 150 1.60 1.51 27.35
N GLN A 151 1.65 0.78 26.23
CA GLN A 151 2.91 0.28 25.71
C GLN A 151 3.78 1.45 25.29
N LEU A 152 4.96 1.57 25.90
CA LEU A 152 5.95 2.57 25.54
C LEU A 152 6.41 2.32 24.09
N LEU A 153 6.19 3.32 23.24
CA LEU A 153 6.70 3.34 21.87
C LEU A 153 8.05 4.01 21.83
N SER A 154 8.20 5.18 22.44
CA SER A 154 9.44 5.94 22.53
C SER A 154 9.37 6.86 23.75
N GLY A 155 10.49 7.17 24.40
CA GLY A 155 10.46 8.01 25.59
C GLY A 155 11.84 8.47 26.03
N TYR A 156 11.88 9.63 26.67
CA TYR A 156 13.12 10.28 27.08
C TYR A 156 12.99 10.89 28.45
N SER A 157 14.03 10.71 29.24
CA SER A 157 14.34 11.50 30.41
C SER A 157 15.85 11.71 30.46
N PHE A 158 16.29 12.79 31.09
CA PHE A 158 17.70 12.91 31.45
C PHE A 158 17.78 13.54 32.82
N ASN A 159 18.11 12.76 33.85
CA ASN A 159 18.23 13.22 35.23
C ASN A 159 19.69 13.19 35.73
N THR A 160 20.63 12.88 34.84
CA THR A 160 22.06 12.69 35.16
C THR A 160 22.89 13.96 35.02
N SER A 161 22.30 15.02 34.47
CA SER A 161 22.93 16.34 34.32
C SER A 161 22.28 17.33 35.28
N GLY A 162 23.07 18.25 35.83
CA GLY A 162 22.59 19.38 36.65
C GLY A 162 21.72 20.35 35.84
N THR A 163 21.97 21.67 35.93
CA THR A 163 21.26 22.61 35.03
C THR A 163 21.77 22.44 33.60
N ALA A 164 20.93 21.91 32.73
CA ALA A 164 21.27 21.61 31.35
C ALA A 164 20.04 21.59 30.45
N THR A 165 20.22 21.93 29.18
CA THR A 165 19.19 21.80 28.13
C THR A 165 19.69 20.83 27.07
N LYS A 166 18.87 19.86 26.68
CA LYS A 166 19.23 18.85 25.68
C LYS A 166 18.05 18.51 24.77
N ARG A 167 18.32 18.38 23.47
CA ARG A 167 17.38 17.81 22.49
C ARG A 167 17.55 16.29 22.45
N MET A 168 16.44 15.55 22.47
CA MET A 168 16.45 14.09 22.46
C MET A 168 15.40 13.53 21.50
N GLY A 169 15.69 12.36 20.92
CA GLY A 169 14.79 11.56 20.11
C GLY A 169 14.68 11.92 18.64
N ASP A 170 15.48 12.87 18.14
CA ASP A 170 15.44 13.24 16.73
C ASP A 170 15.80 12.03 15.85
N MET A 171 14.91 11.69 14.92
CA MET A 171 15.01 10.56 14.00
C MET A 171 15.10 9.16 14.65
N GLU A 172 14.63 9.02 15.90
CA GLU A 172 14.46 7.74 16.56
C GLU A 172 13.02 7.25 16.34
N TYR A 173 12.84 6.24 15.48
CA TYR A 173 11.53 5.69 15.12
C TYR A 173 11.40 4.25 15.58
N ILE A 174 10.24 3.94 16.17
CA ILE A 174 9.93 2.61 16.67
C ILE A 174 8.62 2.15 16.02
N LYS A 175 8.59 0.88 15.61
CA LYS A 175 7.43 0.26 14.99
C LYS A 175 6.21 0.39 15.91
N VAL A 176 5.11 0.85 15.36
CA VAL A 176 3.85 0.99 16.08
C VAL A 176 3.19 -0.40 16.15
N SER A 177 2.87 -0.84 17.36
CA SER A 177 2.02 -2.00 17.61
C SER A 177 0.56 -1.57 17.74
N PHE A 178 -0.37 -2.51 17.50
CA PHE A 178 -1.80 -2.23 17.50
C PHE A 178 -2.29 -1.71 18.86
N SER A 179 -2.85 -0.49 18.87
CA SER A 179 -3.49 0.13 20.04
C SER A 179 -4.50 1.21 19.62
N ASP A 180 -5.69 1.25 20.24
CA ASP A 180 -6.81 2.10 19.77
C ASP A 180 -6.51 3.61 19.64
N SER A 181 -5.61 4.16 20.46
CA SER A 181 -5.25 5.59 20.46
C SER A 181 -3.75 5.80 20.63
N MET A 182 -3.25 7.01 20.32
CA MET A 182 -1.87 7.40 20.62
C MET A 182 -1.86 8.46 21.71
N GLN A 183 -0.91 8.40 22.65
CA GLN A 183 -0.83 9.34 23.75
C GLN A 183 0.59 9.82 23.97
N ILE A 184 0.73 11.07 24.37
CA ILE A 184 1.95 11.63 24.93
C ILE A 184 1.72 11.77 26.43
N LYS A 185 2.63 11.20 27.22
CA LYS A 185 2.67 11.37 28.66
C LYS A 185 3.87 12.22 29.01
N THR A 186 3.66 13.20 29.87
CA THR A 186 4.73 14.00 30.45
C THR A 186 4.67 13.87 31.95
N GLY A 187 5.81 14.03 32.60
CA GLY A 187 5.85 14.17 34.04
C GLY A 187 7.08 14.91 34.54
N VAL A 188 7.05 15.22 35.82
CA VAL A 188 8.09 15.98 36.50
C VAL A 188 8.75 15.08 37.55
N GLY A 189 10.06 14.93 37.47
CA GLY A 189 10.87 14.19 38.42
C GLY A 189 11.71 15.10 39.32
N ARG A 190 12.09 14.58 40.48
CA ARG A 190 12.92 15.26 41.49
C ARG A 190 13.88 14.28 42.15
N THR A 191 15.06 14.75 42.55
CA THR A 191 16.10 13.87 43.16
C THR A 191 16.13 13.88 44.69
N PHE A 192 15.73 14.95 45.37
CA PHE A 192 15.96 15.05 46.83
C PHE A 192 14.85 15.72 47.64
N ILE A 193 14.33 16.87 47.20
CA ILE A 193 13.31 17.62 47.94
C ILE A 193 12.06 17.81 47.07
N ASP A 194 10.90 17.57 47.66
CA ASP A 194 9.61 17.95 47.09
C ASP A 194 9.42 19.48 47.13
N CYS A 195 9.73 20.12 46.01
CA CYS A 195 9.60 21.56 45.85
C CYS A 195 9.06 21.94 44.46
N ASN A 196 8.21 22.96 44.41
CA ASN A 196 7.71 23.51 43.15
C ASN A 196 8.70 24.47 42.46
N CYS A 197 9.93 24.54 42.96
CA CYS A 197 11.03 25.34 42.44
C CYS A 197 11.77 24.62 41.31
N GLY A 198 12.49 25.38 40.49
CA GLY A 198 13.20 24.88 39.31
C GLY A 198 12.27 24.82 38.11
N ASP A 199 12.43 25.79 37.20
CA ASP A 199 11.63 25.91 35.98
C ASP A 199 12.15 24.95 34.90
N CYS A 200 12.10 23.65 35.19
CA CYS A 200 12.31 22.62 34.18
C CYS A 200 11.16 22.68 33.16
N TYR A 201 11.48 22.43 31.89
CA TYR A 201 10.51 22.48 30.82
C TYR A 201 10.75 21.41 29.77
N ILE A 202 9.70 21.12 29.00
CA ILE A 202 9.75 20.45 27.71
C ILE A 202 9.33 21.46 26.63
N SER A 203 10.08 21.56 25.54
CA SER A 203 9.76 22.43 24.40
C SER A 203 9.98 21.72 23.06
N ASP A 204 9.46 22.34 21.99
CA ASP A 204 9.70 21.91 20.61
C ASP A 204 9.31 20.46 20.33
N ILE A 205 8.25 19.95 20.98
CA ILE A 205 7.82 18.56 20.81
C ILE A 205 7.54 18.30 19.33
N THR A 206 8.08 17.19 18.82
CA THR A 206 7.88 16.72 17.45
C THR A 206 7.39 15.29 17.51
N VAL A 207 6.31 15.00 16.80
CA VAL A 207 5.85 13.63 16.56
C VAL A 207 5.88 13.40 15.07
N ALA A 208 6.60 12.38 14.63
CA ALA A 208 6.75 12.08 13.21
C ALA A 208 6.56 10.60 12.95
N PHE A 209 6.07 10.30 11.75
CA PHE A 209 5.84 8.94 11.27
C PHE A 209 6.81 8.62 10.15
N ALA A 210 7.24 7.37 10.10
CA ALA A 210 8.08 6.86 9.04
C ALA A 210 7.56 5.51 8.56
N ASP A 211 7.68 5.29 7.26
CA ASP A 211 7.60 4.00 6.61
C ASP A 211 8.89 3.78 5.81
N ALA A 212 9.66 2.78 6.23
CA ALA A 212 10.95 2.47 5.62
C ALA A 212 10.89 1.24 4.71
N GLN A 213 9.71 0.66 4.50
CA GLN A 213 9.53 -0.55 3.70
C GLN A 213 8.80 -0.24 2.41
N ASN A 214 9.03 -1.09 1.41
CA ASN A 214 8.37 -0.98 0.11
C ASN A 214 7.08 -1.82 0.13
N PRO A 215 6.00 -1.37 -0.53
CA PRO A 215 4.77 -2.14 -0.61
C PRO A 215 4.99 -3.44 -1.37
N LYS A 216 4.28 -4.49 -0.98
CA LYS A 216 4.37 -5.83 -1.57
C LYS A 216 3.04 -6.29 -2.09
N ILE A 217 3.09 -7.08 -3.16
CA ILE A 217 1.91 -7.75 -3.70
C ILE A 217 1.57 -8.92 -2.76
N SER A 218 0.41 -8.84 -2.13
CA SER A 218 -0.13 -9.88 -1.25
C SER A 218 -0.89 -10.95 -2.06
N LYS A 219 -1.69 -10.52 -3.04
CA LYS A 219 -2.54 -11.43 -3.82
C LYS A 219 -2.83 -10.89 -5.21
N VAL A 220 -2.85 -11.77 -6.21
CA VAL A 220 -3.32 -11.45 -7.56
C VAL A 220 -4.35 -12.49 -8.02
N TYR A 221 -5.50 -12.05 -8.49
CA TYR A 221 -6.58 -12.95 -8.92
C TYR A 221 -7.53 -12.25 -9.89
N THR A 222 -8.21 -13.05 -10.70
CA THR A 222 -9.28 -12.58 -11.59
C THR A 222 -10.61 -12.47 -10.84
N CYS A 223 -11.41 -11.47 -11.18
CA CYS A 223 -12.67 -11.16 -10.53
C CYS A 223 -13.69 -10.52 -11.47
N ASP A 224 -14.94 -10.40 -11.00
CA ASP A 224 -15.94 -9.53 -11.61
C ASP A 224 -15.74 -8.05 -11.22
N ALA A 225 -16.63 -7.17 -11.70
CA ALA A 225 -16.58 -5.73 -11.43
C ALA A 225 -16.76 -5.39 -9.94
N ASP A 226 -17.44 -6.27 -9.18
CA ASP A 226 -17.63 -6.12 -7.73
C ASP A 226 -16.40 -6.63 -6.94
N GLY A 227 -15.39 -7.18 -7.61
CA GLY A 227 -14.19 -7.74 -6.99
C GLY A 227 -14.38 -9.16 -6.43
N LYS A 228 -15.46 -9.86 -6.78
CA LYS A 228 -15.65 -11.27 -6.40
C LYS A 228 -14.83 -12.17 -7.33
N ALA A 229 -14.09 -13.09 -6.73
CA ALA A 229 -13.18 -13.97 -7.47
C ALA A 229 -13.93 -14.77 -8.55
N LYS A 230 -13.35 -14.82 -9.75
CA LYS A 230 -13.89 -15.52 -10.91
C LYS A 230 -12.75 -16.12 -11.71
N ASP A 231 -12.72 -17.44 -11.82
CA ASP A 231 -11.65 -18.22 -12.45
C ASP A 231 -12.05 -18.85 -13.79
N LYS A 232 -13.33 -18.77 -14.16
CA LYS A 232 -13.87 -19.25 -15.44
C LYS A 232 -14.51 -18.12 -16.21
N ILE A 233 -14.05 -17.91 -17.43
CA ILE A 233 -14.38 -16.75 -18.27
C ILE A 233 -14.83 -17.28 -19.62
N ALA A 234 -16.02 -16.89 -20.05
CA ALA A 234 -16.50 -17.19 -21.40
C ALA A 234 -15.92 -16.20 -22.42
N ALA A 235 -15.85 -16.59 -23.69
CA ALA A 235 -15.67 -15.63 -24.78
C ALA A 235 -16.71 -14.50 -24.74
N ASN A 236 -16.35 -13.35 -25.30
CA ASN A 236 -17.19 -12.14 -25.28
C ASN A 236 -17.57 -11.65 -23.86
N SER A 237 -16.70 -11.86 -22.88
CA SER A 237 -16.92 -11.35 -21.51
C SER A 237 -15.78 -10.46 -21.04
N THR A 238 -16.14 -9.53 -20.15
CA THR A 238 -15.18 -8.69 -19.43
C THR A 238 -14.74 -9.42 -18.16
N VAL A 239 -13.45 -9.39 -17.89
CA VAL A 239 -12.85 -9.85 -16.65
C VAL A 239 -11.97 -8.76 -16.06
N TYR A 240 -11.90 -8.70 -14.75
CA TYR A 240 -10.98 -7.84 -14.04
C TYR A 240 -9.87 -8.66 -13.41
N LEU A 241 -8.66 -8.11 -13.39
CA LEU A 241 -7.55 -8.63 -12.61
C LEU A 241 -7.33 -7.71 -11.42
N ARG A 242 -7.51 -8.23 -10.21
CA ARG A 242 -7.25 -7.49 -8.98
C ARG A 242 -5.87 -7.84 -8.43
N VAL A 243 -5.05 -6.83 -8.23
CA VAL A 243 -3.75 -6.90 -7.56
C VAL A 243 -3.91 -6.22 -6.20
N VAL A 244 -3.74 -6.98 -5.13
CA VAL A 244 -3.88 -6.55 -3.73
C VAL A 244 -2.50 -6.43 -3.11
N PHE A 245 -2.26 -5.32 -2.43
CA PHE A 245 -1.04 -5.01 -1.70
C PHE A 245 -1.21 -5.28 -0.20
N ASP A 246 -0.10 -5.44 0.50
CA ASP A 246 -0.08 -5.60 1.96
C ASP A 246 -0.40 -4.31 2.72
N GLU A 247 -0.42 -3.17 2.03
CA GLU A 247 -0.73 -1.85 2.58
C GLU A 247 -1.43 -0.93 1.57
N PRO A 248 -1.99 0.22 2.00
CA PRO A 248 -2.58 1.19 1.09
C PRO A 248 -1.58 1.79 0.10
N VAL A 249 -2.02 1.95 -1.15
CA VAL A 249 -1.17 2.43 -2.26
C VAL A 249 -1.80 3.62 -2.99
N ARG A 250 -0.99 4.30 -3.80
CA ARG A 250 -1.38 5.44 -4.62
C ARG A 250 -0.54 5.54 -5.89
N LEU A 251 -0.92 6.45 -6.78
CA LEU A 251 -0.07 6.86 -7.89
C LEU A 251 1.09 7.70 -7.35
N SER A 252 2.29 7.48 -7.88
CA SER A 252 3.52 8.13 -7.42
C SER A 252 3.43 9.66 -7.52
N ASP A 253 2.88 10.18 -8.62
CA ASP A 253 2.70 11.61 -8.88
C ASP A 253 1.42 12.18 -8.27
N ASN A 254 0.59 11.33 -7.65
CA ASN A 254 -0.71 11.66 -7.09
C ASN A 254 -1.66 12.36 -8.08
N ASN A 255 -1.61 11.99 -9.38
CA ASN A 255 -2.41 12.65 -10.42
C ASN A 255 -3.03 11.65 -11.42
N GLN A 256 -4.33 11.36 -11.28
CA GLN A 256 -5.05 10.43 -12.15
C GLN A 256 -5.05 10.79 -13.65
N SER A 257 -4.98 12.09 -13.99
CA SER A 257 -5.21 12.57 -15.37
C SER A 257 -4.10 12.18 -16.33
N ASN A 258 -2.91 11.84 -15.81
CA ASN A 258 -1.73 11.51 -16.60
C ASN A 258 -1.66 10.02 -17.01
N HIS A 259 -2.60 9.20 -16.54
CA HIS A 259 -2.40 7.76 -16.38
C HIS A 259 -3.45 6.88 -17.05
N SER A 260 -4.04 7.34 -18.17
CA SER A 260 -5.13 6.65 -18.88
C SER A 260 -4.73 5.38 -19.64
N ASN A 261 -3.43 5.08 -19.79
CA ASN A 261 -2.93 4.02 -20.67
C ASN A 261 -2.06 2.97 -19.95
N ILE A 262 -2.23 2.80 -18.65
CA ILE A 262 -1.44 1.82 -17.89
C ILE A 262 -1.99 0.42 -18.15
N GLN A 263 -1.11 -0.53 -18.50
CA GLN A 263 -1.51 -1.85 -18.97
C GLN A 263 -0.92 -2.99 -18.15
N ALA A 264 -1.64 -4.09 -18.01
CA ALA A 264 -1.11 -5.35 -17.50
C ALA A 264 -1.38 -6.47 -18.50
N ASN A 265 -0.49 -7.45 -18.57
CA ASN A 265 -0.65 -8.61 -19.45
C ASN A 265 -0.90 -9.86 -18.61
N MET A 266 -2.02 -10.54 -18.83
CA MET A 266 -2.18 -11.92 -18.39
C MET A 266 -1.50 -12.83 -19.41
N GLN A 267 -0.78 -13.86 -18.97
CA GLN A 267 -0.06 -14.80 -19.84
C GLN A 267 -0.39 -16.26 -19.51
N ASP A 268 -0.48 -17.11 -20.54
CA ASP A 268 -0.49 -18.57 -20.41
C ASP A 268 0.94 -19.15 -20.46
N ASN A 269 1.07 -20.48 -20.36
CA ASN A 269 2.36 -21.16 -20.41
C ASN A 269 3.03 -21.14 -21.79
N ASN A 270 2.30 -20.75 -22.85
CA ASN A 270 2.80 -20.65 -24.22
C ASN A 270 3.08 -19.19 -24.64
N ALA A 271 3.06 -18.25 -23.69
CA ALA A 271 3.22 -16.81 -23.90
C ALA A 271 2.14 -16.15 -24.78
N ASN A 272 0.94 -16.74 -24.84
CA ASN A 272 -0.27 -16.05 -25.32
C ASN A 272 -0.68 -15.01 -24.28
N THR A 273 -0.97 -13.79 -24.71
CA THR A 273 -1.23 -12.68 -23.78
C THR A 273 -2.54 -11.97 -24.05
N PHE A 274 -3.28 -11.67 -22.98
CA PHE A 274 -4.34 -10.66 -23.01
C PHE A 274 -3.85 -9.40 -22.31
N THR A 275 -4.09 -8.25 -22.93
CA THR A 275 -3.71 -6.94 -22.40
C THR A 275 -4.94 -6.29 -21.79
N GLY A 276 -4.81 -5.79 -20.57
CA GLY A 276 -5.86 -5.08 -19.85
C GLY A 276 -5.39 -3.71 -19.40
N ASN A 277 -6.33 -2.78 -19.26
CA ASN A 277 -6.05 -1.40 -18.87
C ASN A 277 -6.38 -1.18 -17.39
N LEU A 278 -5.59 -0.37 -16.68
CA LEU A 278 -5.87 0.02 -15.32
C LEU A 278 -7.17 0.84 -15.27
N VAL A 279 -8.14 0.42 -14.46
CA VAL A 279 -9.44 1.07 -14.34
C VAL A 279 -9.76 1.50 -12.91
N ILE A 280 -9.14 0.89 -11.90
CA ILE A 280 -9.36 1.23 -10.50
C ILE A 280 -8.01 1.23 -9.77
N LEU A 281 -7.78 2.26 -8.97
CA LEU A 281 -6.84 2.24 -7.85
C LEU A 281 -7.58 2.76 -6.63
N LYS A 282 -7.67 1.91 -5.60
CA LYS A 282 -8.39 2.22 -4.37
C LYS A 282 -7.79 1.47 -3.19
N ASP A 283 -7.72 2.14 -2.03
CA ASP A 283 -7.23 1.57 -0.78
C ASP A 283 -5.87 0.87 -0.97
N ASN A 284 -5.83 -0.46 -0.84
CA ASN A 284 -4.66 -1.31 -1.01
C ASN A 284 -4.72 -2.17 -2.28
N TYR A 285 -5.44 -1.77 -3.32
CA TYR A 285 -5.54 -2.58 -4.53
C TYR A 285 -5.66 -1.76 -5.82
N ILE A 286 -5.30 -2.42 -6.92
CA ILE A 286 -5.55 -1.96 -8.28
C ILE A 286 -6.34 -3.01 -9.06
N MET A 287 -7.12 -2.58 -10.05
CA MET A 287 -7.81 -3.47 -10.99
C MET A 287 -7.54 -3.09 -12.43
N PHE A 288 -7.22 -4.11 -13.22
CA PHE A 288 -7.09 -4.02 -14.67
C PHE A 288 -8.29 -4.67 -15.34
N GLU A 289 -8.89 -4.01 -16.33
CA GLU A 289 -10.00 -4.54 -17.12
C GLU A 289 -9.48 -5.19 -18.41
N PHE A 290 -9.93 -6.41 -18.67
CA PHE A 290 -9.63 -7.15 -19.89
C PHE A 290 -10.94 -7.48 -20.61
N THR A 291 -10.94 -7.28 -21.92
CA THR A 291 -12.05 -7.67 -22.79
C THR A 291 -11.62 -8.88 -23.62
N ILE A 292 -12.30 -10.01 -23.47
CA ILE A 292 -12.07 -11.18 -24.32
C ILE A 292 -12.83 -10.99 -25.64
N PRO A 293 -12.16 -11.06 -26.81
CA PRO A 293 -12.82 -10.89 -28.10
C PRO A 293 -13.97 -11.88 -28.31
N SER A 294 -14.98 -11.47 -29.07
CA SER A 294 -16.14 -12.30 -29.37
C SER A 294 -15.86 -13.39 -30.41
N ASP A 295 -14.80 -13.25 -31.20
CA ASP A 295 -14.33 -14.21 -32.19
C ASP A 295 -13.24 -15.15 -31.65
N TYR A 296 -12.93 -15.06 -30.35
CA TYR A 296 -11.99 -15.96 -29.70
C TYR A 296 -12.59 -17.36 -29.56
N THR A 297 -11.95 -18.35 -30.18
CA THR A 297 -12.46 -19.74 -30.30
C THR A 297 -11.58 -20.79 -29.62
N GLY A 298 -10.49 -20.38 -28.97
CA GLY A 298 -9.56 -21.27 -28.29
C GLY A 298 -9.89 -21.47 -26.81
N ASN A 299 -9.12 -22.36 -26.17
CA ASN A 299 -9.12 -22.55 -24.72
C ASN A 299 -7.75 -22.16 -24.15
N LEU A 300 -7.72 -21.28 -23.16
CA LEU A 300 -6.49 -20.83 -22.51
C LEU A 300 -6.58 -20.96 -21.00
N THR A 301 -5.45 -21.32 -20.39
CA THR A 301 -5.28 -21.25 -18.94
C THR A 301 -4.20 -20.23 -18.64
N MET A 302 -4.64 -19.05 -18.21
CA MET A 302 -3.74 -17.96 -17.80
C MET A 302 -3.22 -18.25 -16.40
N THR A 303 -1.91 -18.15 -16.22
CA THR A 303 -1.23 -18.51 -14.95
C THR A 303 -0.36 -17.37 -14.41
N GLN A 304 0.06 -16.44 -15.27
CA GLN A 304 1.00 -15.38 -14.91
C GLN A 304 0.45 -13.99 -15.24
N VAL A 305 0.94 -13.00 -14.49
CA VAL A 305 0.65 -11.59 -14.70
C VAL A 305 1.96 -10.82 -14.83
N ASN A 306 2.06 -10.05 -15.91
CA ASN A 306 3.13 -9.10 -16.13
C ASN A 306 2.60 -7.67 -15.95
N ILE A 307 3.16 -6.95 -14.99
CA ILE A 307 2.86 -5.56 -14.63
C ILE A 307 4.08 -4.65 -14.82
N SER A 308 4.99 -5.00 -15.73
CA SER A 308 6.24 -4.26 -15.96
C SER A 308 6.01 -2.80 -16.35
N SER A 309 4.83 -2.47 -16.89
CA SER A 309 4.42 -1.09 -17.21
C SER A 309 4.38 -0.16 -15.99
N LEU A 310 4.22 -0.73 -14.78
CA LEU A 310 4.22 0.02 -13.53
C LEU A 310 5.63 0.43 -13.08
N PHE A 311 6.68 0.05 -13.81
CA PHE A 311 8.07 0.25 -13.42
C PHE A 311 8.80 1.09 -14.46
N GLY A 312 9.58 2.06 -13.99
CA GLY A 312 10.18 3.05 -14.86
C GLY A 312 10.78 4.18 -14.04
N ASN A 313 10.81 5.38 -14.61
CA ASN A 313 11.15 6.60 -13.88
C ASN A 313 9.92 7.51 -13.91
N PHE A 314 9.24 7.62 -12.78
CA PHE A 314 8.01 8.40 -12.64
C PHE A 314 8.24 9.59 -11.71
N PRO A 315 7.52 10.71 -11.89
CA PRO A 315 7.48 11.76 -10.90
C PRO A 315 6.92 11.22 -9.57
N LEU A 316 7.48 11.70 -8.46
CA LEU A 316 7.01 11.41 -7.11
C LEU A 316 6.50 12.68 -6.46
N ALA A 317 5.27 12.64 -5.98
CA ALA A 317 4.69 13.60 -5.07
C ALA A 317 4.82 13.08 -3.63
N LEU A 318 5.38 13.89 -2.75
CA LEU A 318 5.23 13.73 -1.30
C LEU A 318 3.85 14.30 -0.92
N VAL A 319 3.13 13.65 -0.02
CA VAL A 319 1.68 13.90 0.15
C VAL A 319 1.33 14.16 1.62
N LYS A 320 0.46 15.14 1.84
CA LYS A 320 -0.22 15.45 3.11
C LYS A 320 -1.66 15.82 2.83
N ASP A 321 -2.61 15.29 3.63
CA ASP A 321 -4.05 15.51 3.42
C ASP A 321 -4.49 15.18 1.98
N GLY A 322 -3.91 14.14 1.39
CA GLY A 322 -4.16 13.75 -0.02
C GLY A 322 -3.62 14.71 -1.08
N ASN A 323 -2.93 15.79 -0.69
CA ASN A 323 -2.40 16.80 -1.60
C ASN A 323 -0.87 16.72 -1.70
N SER A 324 -0.33 17.02 -2.88
CA SER A 324 1.12 17.14 -3.06
C SER A 324 1.68 18.31 -2.27
N ILE A 325 2.75 18.08 -1.52
CA ILE A 325 3.48 19.09 -0.75
C ILE A 325 4.84 19.45 -1.38
N ASN A 326 5.13 18.98 -2.60
CA ASN A 326 6.42 19.24 -3.25
C ASN A 326 6.71 20.72 -3.46
N ASN A 327 5.69 21.57 -3.59
CA ASN A 327 5.84 23.03 -3.69
C ASN A 327 6.26 23.71 -2.37
N GLN A 328 6.10 23.01 -1.24
CA GLN A 328 6.51 23.46 0.09
C GLN A 328 7.90 22.92 0.48
N ILE A 329 8.47 22.07 -0.36
CA ILE A 329 9.79 21.45 -0.18
C ILE A 329 10.77 22.06 -1.19
N ASN A 330 12.00 22.27 -0.77
CA ASN A 330 13.07 22.77 -1.64
C ASN A 330 13.56 21.61 -2.52
N THR A 331 12.86 21.36 -3.61
CA THR A 331 13.18 20.31 -4.58
C THR A 331 14.47 20.55 -5.35
N GLY A 332 15.09 21.73 -5.24
CA GLY A 332 16.45 21.98 -5.73
C GLY A 332 17.52 21.34 -4.83
N VAL A 333 17.24 21.19 -3.54
CA VAL A 333 18.12 20.51 -2.57
C VAL A 333 17.73 19.03 -2.43
N TYR A 334 16.44 18.75 -2.30
CA TYR A 334 15.90 17.41 -2.11
C TYR A 334 15.31 16.91 -3.43
N ASN A 335 16.17 16.33 -4.27
CA ASN A 335 15.85 15.88 -5.62
C ASN A 335 16.24 14.41 -5.82
N GLY A 336 15.57 13.73 -6.74
CA GLY A 336 15.86 12.37 -7.15
C GLY A 336 14.99 11.32 -6.45
N PRO A 337 15.42 10.05 -6.47
CA PRO A 337 14.65 8.93 -5.94
C PRO A 337 14.23 9.14 -4.49
N GLY A 338 12.94 8.97 -4.20
CA GLY A 338 12.36 9.15 -2.87
C GLY A 338 12.06 10.60 -2.47
N TYR A 339 12.40 11.59 -3.32
CA TYR A 339 12.01 12.99 -3.13
C TYR A 339 11.12 13.52 -4.25
N THR A 340 11.58 13.37 -5.50
CA THR A 340 10.90 13.90 -6.69
C THR A 340 10.70 12.86 -7.78
N THR A 341 11.35 11.70 -7.68
CA THR A 341 11.17 10.57 -8.61
C THR A 341 10.97 9.25 -7.88
N SER A 342 10.32 8.31 -8.57
CA SER A 342 10.04 6.95 -8.12
C SER A 342 10.38 5.94 -9.22
N THR A 343 10.84 4.76 -8.82
CA THR A 343 11.10 3.64 -9.75
C THR A 343 9.83 2.88 -10.14
N SER A 344 8.72 3.15 -9.45
CA SER A 344 7.41 2.59 -9.75
C SER A 344 6.32 3.66 -9.74
N LEU A 345 5.34 3.49 -10.62
CA LEU A 345 4.15 4.32 -10.66
C LEU A 345 3.24 4.07 -9.46
N ILE A 346 3.27 2.87 -8.89
CA ILE A 346 2.54 2.55 -7.67
C ILE A 346 3.49 2.68 -6.49
N THR A 347 3.11 3.52 -5.54
CA THR A 347 3.83 3.69 -4.28
C THR A 347 2.90 3.45 -3.10
N ASP A 348 3.46 3.20 -1.93
CA ASP A 348 2.71 3.35 -0.68
C ASP A 348 2.35 4.84 -0.44
N ILE A 349 1.73 5.13 0.71
CA ILE A 349 1.37 6.49 1.11
C ILE A 349 2.64 7.36 1.28
N ALA A 350 3.72 6.82 1.88
CA ALA A 350 4.97 7.53 2.12
C ALA A 350 5.75 7.87 0.83
N GLY A 351 5.46 7.18 -0.27
CA GLY A 351 6.15 7.32 -1.55
C GLY A 351 7.24 6.28 -1.81
N ASN A 352 7.27 5.17 -1.05
CA ASN A 352 8.13 4.03 -1.32
C ASN A 352 7.62 3.25 -2.54
N PRO A 353 8.50 2.90 -3.49
CA PRO A 353 8.10 2.24 -4.74
C PRO A 353 7.78 0.76 -4.55
N LEU A 354 6.80 0.25 -5.30
CA LEU A 354 6.63 -1.19 -5.51
C LEU A 354 7.90 -1.80 -6.12
N GLU A 355 8.28 -3.02 -5.72
CA GLU A 355 9.48 -3.71 -6.23
C GLU A 355 9.20 -4.84 -7.24
N ASN A 356 8.07 -5.56 -7.09
CA ASN A 356 7.83 -6.81 -7.84
C ASN A 356 7.24 -6.58 -9.24
N ARG A 357 8.05 -6.86 -10.27
CA ARG A 357 7.69 -6.64 -11.70
C ARG A 357 6.75 -7.70 -12.30
N SER A 358 6.61 -8.84 -11.63
CA SER A 358 5.74 -9.94 -12.05
C SER A 358 5.11 -10.60 -10.83
N ALA A 359 3.94 -11.19 -11.03
CA ALA A 359 3.23 -11.92 -10.00
C ALA A 359 2.55 -13.16 -10.60
N ALA A 360 2.49 -14.23 -9.83
CA ALA A 360 1.68 -15.40 -10.16
C ALA A 360 0.21 -15.14 -9.82
N LEU A 361 -0.70 -15.68 -10.62
CA LEU A 361 -2.11 -15.74 -10.22
C LEU A 361 -2.26 -16.69 -9.04
N THR A 362 -3.09 -16.31 -8.07
CA THR A 362 -3.40 -17.16 -6.91
C THR A 362 -4.13 -18.43 -7.33
N SER A 363 -4.96 -18.32 -8.36
CA SER A 363 -5.65 -19.44 -9.02
C SER A 363 -5.54 -19.26 -10.53
N PRO A 364 -5.28 -20.33 -11.31
CA PRO A 364 -5.31 -20.25 -12.76
C PRO A 364 -6.67 -19.76 -13.26
N CYS A 365 -6.63 -18.95 -14.31
CA CYS A 365 -7.82 -18.40 -14.96
C CYS A 365 -8.07 -19.13 -16.28
N TYR A 366 -9.20 -19.82 -16.39
CA TYR A 366 -9.64 -20.54 -17.58
C TYR A 366 -10.51 -19.66 -18.47
N ILE A 367 -10.10 -19.48 -19.72
CA ILE A 367 -10.86 -18.80 -20.76
C ILE A 367 -11.41 -19.86 -21.70
N ASP A 368 -12.74 -19.98 -21.71
CA ASP A 368 -13.52 -20.90 -22.53
C ASP A 368 -14.04 -20.16 -23.76
N GLY A 369 -13.43 -20.44 -24.92
CA GLY A 369 -13.87 -19.91 -26.21
C GLY A 369 -14.61 -20.93 -27.06
N GLU A 370 -14.74 -22.18 -26.61
CA GLU A 370 -15.39 -23.21 -27.42
C GLU A 370 -16.92 -23.06 -27.39
N ALA A 371 -17.52 -22.94 -28.57
CA ALA A 371 -18.96 -22.92 -28.69
C ALA A 371 -19.56 -24.27 -28.24
N PRO A 372 -20.66 -24.27 -27.46
CA PRO A 372 -21.30 -25.51 -27.06
C PRO A 372 -21.78 -26.25 -28.32
N TYR A 373 -21.46 -27.54 -28.41
CA TYR A 373 -21.95 -28.41 -29.48
C TYR A 373 -22.72 -29.60 -28.91
N VAL A 374 -23.71 -30.06 -29.68
CA VAL A 374 -24.49 -31.24 -29.31
C VAL A 374 -23.73 -32.46 -29.82
N MET A 375 -23.19 -33.26 -28.90
CA MET A 375 -22.39 -34.46 -29.22
C MET A 375 -23.23 -35.56 -29.86
N SER A 376 -24.46 -35.77 -29.38
CA SER A 376 -25.46 -36.62 -30.05
C SER A 376 -26.86 -36.30 -29.53
N ILE A 377 -27.86 -36.54 -30.37
CA ILE A 377 -29.27 -36.59 -29.97
C ILE A 377 -29.75 -38.01 -30.23
N THR A 378 -29.99 -38.78 -29.18
CA THR A 378 -30.58 -40.11 -29.32
C THR A 378 -32.09 -39.99 -29.18
N LYS A 379 -32.82 -40.23 -30.28
CA LYS A 379 -34.28 -40.38 -30.26
C LYS A 379 -34.63 -41.86 -30.11
N THR A 380 -34.97 -42.28 -28.90
CA THR A 380 -35.55 -43.60 -28.66
C THR A 380 -37.06 -43.51 -28.82
N GLY A 381 -37.59 -44.15 -29.87
CA GLY A 381 -39.01 -44.42 -30.01
C GLY A 381 -39.24 -45.91 -29.94
N GLN A 382 -40.04 -46.38 -28.96
CA GLN A 382 -40.69 -47.67 -29.11
C GLN A 382 -41.79 -47.52 -30.15
N MET A 383 -41.50 -47.90 -31.39
CA MET A 383 -42.56 -48.12 -32.37
C MET A 383 -43.23 -49.44 -31.97
N ASN A 384 -44.38 -49.36 -31.31
CA ASN A 384 -45.29 -50.49 -31.11
C ASN A 384 -45.85 -50.89 -32.48
N ASN A 385 -45.01 -51.55 -33.27
CA ASN A 385 -45.37 -52.05 -34.59
C ASN A 385 -46.44 -53.15 -34.49
N SER A 386 -46.71 -53.67 -33.28
CA SER A 386 -47.86 -54.53 -32.99
C SER A 386 -49.19 -53.83 -33.25
N ASP A 387 -49.33 -52.58 -32.79
CA ASP A 387 -50.61 -51.86 -32.83
C ASP A 387 -50.86 -51.32 -34.24
N VAL A 388 -49.79 -50.94 -34.96
CA VAL A 388 -49.84 -50.52 -36.37
C VAL A 388 -50.12 -51.71 -37.30
N LYS A 389 -49.50 -52.88 -37.07
CA LYS A 389 -49.79 -54.11 -37.84
C LYS A 389 -51.19 -54.64 -37.56
N ALA A 390 -51.69 -54.50 -36.32
CA ALA A 390 -53.08 -54.84 -35.97
C ALA A 390 -54.09 -53.89 -36.63
N ALA A 391 -53.76 -52.60 -36.77
CA ALA A 391 -54.62 -51.60 -37.41
C ALA A 391 -54.59 -51.65 -38.96
N LEU A 392 -53.48 -52.08 -39.57
CA LEU A 392 -53.31 -52.12 -41.04
C LEU A 392 -53.57 -53.49 -41.69
N GLY A 393 -53.83 -54.53 -40.90
CA GLY A 393 -54.43 -55.78 -41.40
C GLY A 393 -53.66 -56.53 -42.49
N SER A 394 -52.33 -56.52 -42.47
CA SER A 394 -51.52 -57.29 -43.43
C SER A 394 -51.15 -58.67 -42.88
N SER A 395 -52.10 -59.59 -42.84
CA SER A 395 -51.81 -61.01 -43.05
C SER A 395 -52.01 -61.25 -44.55
N ASP A 396 -50.93 -61.09 -45.32
CA ASP A 396 -50.69 -61.67 -46.65
C ASP A 396 -49.80 -60.70 -47.44
N LEU A 397 -48.53 -61.08 -47.58
CA LEU A 397 -47.71 -60.97 -48.80
C LEU A 397 -46.35 -61.63 -48.48
N ASP A 398 -46.39 -62.92 -48.14
CA ASP A 398 -45.27 -63.84 -48.37
C ASP A 398 -45.56 -64.57 -49.68
N ASN A 399 -45.06 -64.00 -50.79
CA ASN A 399 -44.61 -64.67 -52.01
C ASN A 399 -43.95 -63.67 -52.96
#